data_AF-A0A0P1ESJ4-F1
#
_entry.id   AF-A0A0P1ESJ4-F1
#
_cell.length_a   1.000
_cell.length_b   1.000
_cell.length_c   1.000
_cell.angle_alpha   90.00
_cell.angle_beta   90.00
_cell.angle_gamma   90.00
#
_symmetry.space_group_name_H-M   'P 1'
#
loop_
_entity.id
_entity.type
_entity.pdbx_description
1 polymer ?
#
loop_
_entity_poly.entity_id
_entity_poly.type
_entity_poly.pdbx_seq_one_letter_code
_entity_poly.pdbx_strand_id
1 'polypeptide(L)'
;MTLEELLKSDKTTQINWLKNKQPDTDLVEIFVRSWEEPLGCYYNTDATSFDDMVSYPDAYDLGWALQERIPEISDNRAISINDGAVLNAQEKSATRDIALEKEMESLGGSFCSGYFDTWNKDTQLFVAFEGPSLGQGGINYQFERIFRSKEAAIEHFKSKGDHWVDEYL
;
A
#
# COMPACT_ATOMS: atom_id res chain seq x y z
N MET A 1 11.71 27.13 14.52
CA MET A 1 10.66 26.48 13.70
C MET A 1 9.45 26.22 14.58
N THR A 2 8.27 26.65 14.16
CA THR A 2 6.99 26.35 14.81
C THR A 2 6.46 24.98 14.38
N LEU A 3 5.45 24.47 15.09
CA LEU A 3 4.80 23.21 14.73
C LEU A 3 4.17 23.27 13.33
N GLU A 4 3.46 24.35 13.03
CA GLU A 4 2.84 24.54 11.71
C GLU A 4 3.85 24.66 10.59
N GLU A 5 5.00 25.29 10.84
CA GLU A 5 6.11 25.34 9.88
C GLU A 5 6.68 23.93 9.62
N LEU A 6 6.87 23.12 10.67
CA LEU A 6 7.35 21.74 10.51
C LEU A 6 6.37 20.90 9.67
N LEU A 7 5.09 20.88 10.05
CA LEU A 7 4.08 20.03 9.40
C LEU A 7 3.84 20.40 7.93
N LYS A 8 4.08 21.66 7.54
CA LYS A 8 3.95 22.14 6.16
C LYS A 8 5.25 22.08 5.35
N SER A 9 6.39 21.86 6.00
CA SER A 9 7.69 21.77 5.34
C SER A 9 7.83 20.47 4.52
N ASP A 10 8.82 20.45 3.62
CA ASP A 10 9.12 19.27 2.81
C ASP A 10 9.71 18.12 3.62
N LYS A 11 9.77 16.92 3.02
CA LYS A 11 10.28 15.71 3.67
C LYS A 11 11.72 15.89 4.18
N THR A 12 12.57 16.59 3.42
CA THR A 12 13.97 16.84 3.77
C THR A 12 14.10 17.69 5.02
N THR A 13 13.26 18.72 5.15
CA THR A 13 13.22 19.59 6.32
C THR A 13 12.71 18.83 7.53
N GLN A 14 11.64 18.04 7.38
CA GLN A 14 11.09 17.22 8.46
C GLN A 14 12.07 16.17 8.97
N ILE A 15 12.73 15.42 8.08
CA ILE A 15 13.71 14.40 8.49
C ILE A 15 14.95 15.04 9.11
N ASN A 16 15.40 16.20 8.63
CA ASN A 16 16.51 16.93 9.26
C ASN A 16 16.13 17.46 10.65
N TRP A 17 14.86 17.84 10.86
CA TRP A 17 14.38 18.18 12.19
C TRP A 17 14.44 16.98 13.16
N LEU A 18 14.03 15.79 12.72
CA LEU A 18 14.13 14.56 13.52
C LEU A 18 15.59 14.28 13.91
N LYS A 19 16.51 14.32 12.93
CA LYS A 19 17.95 14.13 13.17
C LYS A 19 18.52 15.11 14.19
N ASN A 20 18.18 16.40 14.05
CA ASN A 20 18.72 17.44 14.93
C ASN A 20 18.17 17.39 16.36
N LYS A 21 16.99 16.78 16.55
CA LYS A 21 16.36 16.64 17.85
C LYS A 21 17.04 15.59 18.73
N GLN A 22 17.67 14.60 18.11
CA GLN A 22 18.38 13.53 18.77
C GLN A 22 19.80 13.45 18.17
N PRO A 23 20.71 14.36 18.54
CA PRO A 23 22.02 14.49 17.90
C PRO A 23 22.93 13.25 18.03
N ASP A 24 22.61 12.33 18.95
CA ASP A 24 23.32 11.05 19.14
C ASP A 24 22.60 9.85 18.49
N THR A 25 21.39 10.06 17.95
CA THR A 25 20.58 9.03 17.29
C THR A 25 20.94 8.99 15.81
N ASP A 26 21.53 7.88 15.38
CA ASP A 26 21.77 7.61 13.97
C ASP A 26 20.40 7.50 13.24
N LEU A 27 20.38 7.83 11.93
CA LEU A 27 19.23 7.55 11.06
C LEU A 27 18.71 6.12 11.24
N VAL A 28 19.61 5.18 11.50
CA VAL A 28 19.29 3.79 11.81
C VAL A 28 18.27 3.67 12.95
N GLU A 29 18.40 4.42 14.03
CA GLU A 29 17.46 4.35 15.16
C GLU A 29 16.08 4.90 14.78
N ILE A 30 16.02 5.99 13.98
CA ILE A 30 14.75 6.51 13.45
C ILE A 30 14.04 5.45 12.60
N PHE A 31 14.79 4.72 11.77
CA PHE A 31 14.24 3.66 10.92
C PHE A 31 13.92 2.36 11.69
N VAL A 32 14.64 2.02 12.76
CA VAL A 32 14.28 0.87 13.60
C VAL A 32 12.90 1.07 14.22
N ARG A 33 12.57 2.30 14.61
CA ARG A 33 11.26 2.66 15.19
C ARG A 33 10.12 2.69 14.18
N SER A 34 10.40 2.59 12.87
CA SER A 34 9.34 2.56 11.87
C SER A 34 8.39 1.39 12.08
N TRP A 35 8.81 0.33 12.76
CA TRP A 35 8.00 -0.86 13.02
C TRP A 35 7.11 -0.78 14.27
N GLU A 36 7.16 0.30 15.05
CA GLU A 36 6.46 0.39 16.35
C GLU A 36 4.92 0.41 16.20
N GLU A 37 4.40 1.15 15.24
CA GLU A 37 2.96 1.31 15.01
C GLU A 37 2.61 0.98 13.54
N PRO A 38 2.29 -0.29 13.24
CA PRO A 38 1.67 -0.65 11.97
C PRO A 38 0.35 0.10 11.79
N LEU A 39 0.12 0.63 10.60
CA LEU A 39 -1.12 1.34 10.24
C LEU A 39 -1.99 0.55 9.29
N GLY A 40 -1.38 -0.19 8.37
CA GLY A 40 -2.06 -0.89 7.29
C GLY A 40 -1.22 -0.90 6.01
N CYS A 41 -1.88 -1.16 4.90
CA CYS A 41 -1.27 -1.23 3.58
C CYS A 41 -2.21 -0.62 2.54
N TYR A 42 -1.66 0.13 1.58
CA TYR A 42 -2.41 0.55 0.41
C TYR A 42 -1.93 -0.17 -0.85
N TYR A 43 -2.89 -0.43 -1.74
CA TYR A 43 -2.69 -1.02 -3.05
C TYR A 43 -3.12 0.01 -4.10
N ASN A 44 -2.31 0.16 -5.13
CA ASN A 44 -2.74 0.81 -6.35
C ASN A 44 -3.24 -0.28 -7.27
N THR A 45 -4.40 -0.10 -7.91
CA THR A 45 -4.86 -1.04 -8.92
C THR A 45 -3.88 -0.94 -10.09
N ASP A 46 -2.86 -1.81 -10.13
CA ASP A 46 -1.92 -1.76 -11.23
C ASP A 46 -2.61 -2.29 -12.50
N ALA A 47 -2.67 -1.42 -13.52
CA ALA A 47 -3.15 -1.82 -14.83
C ALA A 47 -2.30 -2.96 -15.40
N THR A 48 -1.03 -3.11 -14.97
CA THR A 48 -0.16 -4.18 -15.45
C THR A 48 -0.68 -5.57 -15.10
N SER A 49 -1.19 -5.81 -13.89
CA SER A 49 -1.70 -7.13 -13.49
C SER A 49 -2.97 -7.49 -14.27
N PHE A 50 -3.88 -6.52 -14.45
CA PHE A 50 -5.04 -6.70 -15.32
C PHE A 50 -4.63 -6.96 -16.78
N ASP A 51 -3.73 -6.14 -17.32
CA ASP A 51 -3.27 -6.23 -18.71
C ASP A 51 -2.53 -7.56 -18.97
N ASP A 52 -1.77 -8.06 -17.99
CA ASP A 52 -1.07 -9.34 -18.07
C ASP A 52 -2.06 -10.51 -18.07
N MET A 53 -3.07 -10.48 -17.19
CA MET A 53 -4.16 -11.48 -17.21
C MET A 53 -4.94 -11.48 -18.53
N VAL A 54 -5.18 -10.31 -19.12
CA VAL A 54 -5.87 -10.21 -20.42
C VAL A 54 -4.96 -10.63 -21.58
N SER A 55 -3.65 -10.40 -21.48
CA SER A 55 -2.67 -10.76 -22.51
C SER A 55 -2.33 -12.25 -22.50
N TYR A 56 -2.40 -12.89 -21.34
CA TYR A 56 -2.05 -14.30 -21.13
C TYR A 56 -3.12 -15.07 -20.32
N PRO A 57 -4.39 -15.08 -20.75
CA PRO A 57 -5.50 -15.57 -19.93
C PRO A 57 -5.40 -17.05 -19.54
N ASP A 58 -4.81 -17.88 -20.40
CA ASP A 58 -4.53 -19.30 -20.10
C ASP A 58 -3.57 -19.48 -18.92
N ALA A 59 -2.54 -18.62 -18.79
CA ALA A 59 -1.57 -18.69 -17.68
C ALA A 59 -2.20 -18.40 -16.32
N TYR A 60 -3.38 -17.80 -16.32
CA TYR A 60 -4.14 -17.42 -15.13
C TYR A 60 -5.43 -18.21 -14.95
N ASP A 61 -5.72 -19.17 -15.82
CA ASP A 61 -7.03 -19.85 -15.89
C ASP A 61 -8.19 -18.84 -15.86
N LEU A 62 -8.03 -17.69 -16.52
CA LEU A 62 -8.85 -16.49 -16.29
C LEU A 62 -10.35 -16.74 -16.48
N GLY A 63 -10.73 -17.53 -17.48
CA GLY A 63 -12.12 -17.90 -17.73
C GLY A 63 -12.74 -18.71 -16.59
N TRP A 64 -11.97 -19.61 -15.98
CA TRP A 64 -12.42 -20.37 -14.81
C TRP A 64 -12.48 -19.49 -13.55
N ALA A 65 -11.46 -18.66 -13.34
CA ALA A 65 -11.46 -17.67 -12.25
C ALA A 65 -12.64 -16.70 -12.34
N LEU A 66 -13.01 -16.28 -13.56
CA LEU A 66 -14.19 -15.45 -13.80
C LEU A 66 -15.49 -16.21 -13.56
N GLN A 67 -15.57 -17.50 -13.90
CA GLN A 67 -16.76 -18.32 -13.67
C GLN A 67 -17.09 -18.45 -12.17
N GLU A 68 -16.07 -18.50 -11.30
CA GLU A 68 -16.27 -18.49 -9.84
C GLU A 68 -16.91 -17.18 -9.33
N ARG A 69 -16.75 -16.07 -10.06
CA ARG A 69 -17.26 -14.74 -9.69
C ARG A 69 -18.54 -14.34 -10.42
N ILE A 70 -18.73 -14.87 -11.62
CA ILE A 70 -19.86 -14.61 -12.49
C ILE A 70 -20.48 -15.98 -12.83
N PRO A 71 -21.41 -16.49 -12.00
CA PRO A 71 -21.99 -17.83 -12.15
C PRO A 71 -22.69 -18.06 -13.50
N GLU A 72 -23.03 -17.00 -14.22
CA GLU A 72 -23.62 -17.06 -15.56
C GLU A 72 -22.62 -17.41 -16.66
N ILE A 73 -21.31 -17.37 -16.39
CA ILE A 73 -20.28 -17.82 -17.34
C ILE A 73 -20.41 -19.35 -17.49
N SER A 74 -20.74 -19.77 -18.70
CA SER A 74 -20.70 -21.19 -19.06
C SER A 74 -19.27 -21.69 -19.27
N ASP A 75 -19.06 -23.00 -19.15
CA ASP A 75 -17.78 -23.65 -19.43
C ASP A 75 -17.23 -23.29 -20.82
N ASN A 76 -18.10 -23.23 -21.84
CA ASN A 76 -17.70 -22.82 -23.19
C ASN A 76 -17.19 -21.37 -23.23
N ARG A 77 -17.79 -20.47 -22.44
CA ARG A 77 -17.32 -19.08 -22.34
C ARG A 77 -16.00 -19.00 -21.57
N ALA A 78 -15.86 -19.75 -20.48
CA ALA A 78 -14.61 -19.84 -19.72
C ALA A 78 -13.45 -20.33 -20.60
N ILE A 79 -13.65 -21.44 -21.34
CA ILE A 79 -12.66 -21.95 -22.31
C ILE A 79 -12.30 -20.87 -23.34
N SER A 80 -13.31 -20.23 -23.94
CA SER A 80 -13.07 -19.17 -24.93
C SER A 80 -12.25 -18.01 -24.37
N ILE A 81 -12.44 -17.66 -23.09
CA ILE A 81 -11.67 -16.61 -22.41
C ILE A 81 -10.22 -17.06 -22.21
N ASN A 82 -9.97 -18.29 -21.75
CA ASN A 82 -8.62 -18.85 -21.63
C ASN A 82 -7.90 -18.86 -23.00
N ASP A 83 -8.64 -19.11 -24.08
CA ASP A 83 -8.14 -19.07 -25.45
C ASP A 83 -7.94 -17.63 -26.00
N GLY A 84 -8.17 -16.58 -25.21
CA GLY A 84 -7.91 -15.19 -25.59
C GLY A 84 -9.11 -14.40 -26.11
N ALA A 85 -10.35 -14.83 -25.86
CA ALA A 85 -11.53 -14.06 -26.26
C ALA A 85 -11.59 -12.69 -25.57
N VAL A 86 -12.08 -11.69 -26.31
CA VAL A 86 -12.28 -10.34 -25.77
C VAL A 86 -13.30 -10.36 -24.62
N LEU A 87 -12.91 -9.75 -23.50
CA LEU A 87 -13.75 -9.59 -22.33
C LEU A 87 -14.81 -8.49 -22.52
N ASN A 88 -16.02 -8.73 -22.03
CA ASN A 88 -17.08 -7.74 -21.90
C ASN A 88 -16.86 -6.86 -20.65
N ALA A 89 -17.75 -5.88 -20.41
CA ALA A 89 -17.58 -4.93 -19.31
C ALA A 89 -17.64 -5.57 -17.91
N GLN A 90 -18.54 -6.55 -17.70
CA GLN A 90 -18.67 -7.26 -16.43
C GLN A 90 -17.45 -8.14 -16.18
N GLU A 91 -17.02 -8.90 -17.20
CA GLU A 91 -15.81 -9.73 -17.14
C GLU A 91 -14.57 -8.87 -16.85
N LYS A 92 -14.39 -7.73 -17.52
CA LYS A 92 -13.28 -6.81 -17.23
C LYS A 92 -13.32 -6.28 -15.80
N SER A 93 -14.50 -5.99 -15.26
CA SER A 93 -14.63 -5.54 -13.88
C SER A 93 -14.16 -6.63 -12.93
N ALA A 94 -14.68 -7.86 -13.09
CA ALA A 94 -14.29 -8.99 -12.27
C ALA A 94 -12.81 -9.37 -12.42
N THR A 95 -12.22 -9.23 -13.61
CA THR A 95 -10.77 -9.44 -13.80
C THR A 95 -9.95 -8.43 -13.00
N ARG A 96 -10.38 -7.17 -12.88
CA ARG A 96 -9.69 -6.18 -12.03
C ARG A 96 -9.78 -6.57 -10.55
N ASP A 97 -10.93 -7.04 -10.10
CA ASP A 97 -11.10 -7.50 -8.71
C ASP A 97 -10.19 -8.70 -8.42
N ILE A 98 -10.12 -9.68 -9.34
CA ILE A 98 -9.23 -10.84 -9.21
C ILE A 98 -7.74 -10.41 -9.23
N ALA A 99 -7.36 -9.48 -10.11
CA ALA A 99 -5.99 -8.97 -10.17
C ALA A 99 -5.58 -8.30 -8.85
N LEU A 100 -6.45 -7.45 -8.30
CA LEU A 100 -6.23 -6.79 -7.02
C LEU A 100 -6.08 -7.82 -5.89
N GLU A 101 -6.95 -8.83 -5.83
CA GLU A 101 -6.87 -9.85 -4.79
C GLU A 101 -5.54 -10.62 -4.84
N LYS A 102 -5.05 -10.96 -6.04
CA LYS A 102 -3.72 -11.58 -6.21
C LYS A 102 -2.58 -10.66 -5.75
N GLU A 103 -2.69 -9.35 -5.99
CA GLU A 103 -1.72 -8.38 -5.47
C GLU A 103 -1.75 -8.31 -3.94
N MET A 104 -2.94 -8.36 -3.35
CA MET A 104 -3.13 -8.40 -1.89
C MET A 104 -2.56 -9.68 -1.28
N GLU A 105 -2.72 -10.84 -1.93
CA GLU A 105 -2.15 -12.12 -1.49
C GLU A 105 -0.63 -12.16 -1.59
N SER A 106 -0.05 -11.52 -2.60
CA SER A 106 1.40 -11.50 -2.83
C SER A 106 2.18 -10.48 -1.99
N LEU A 107 1.52 -9.79 -1.06
CA LEU A 107 2.08 -8.68 -0.28
C LEU A 107 2.65 -7.55 -1.17
N GLY A 108 2.08 -7.35 -2.36
CA GLY A 108 2.56 -6.37 -3.35
C GLY A 108 2.29 -4.90 -2.99
N GLY A 109 1.56 -4.65 -1.90
CA GLY A 109 1.16 -3.31 -1.50
C GLY A 109 2.27 -2.52 -0.78
N SER A 110 1.99 -1.24 -0.57
CA SER A 110 2.84 -0.35 0.22
C SER A 110 2.38 -0.35 1.68
N PHE A 111 3.20 -0.96 2.52
CA PHE A 111 2.95 -1.05 3.95
C PHE A 111 3.25 0.29 4.60
N CYS A 112 2.41 0.67 5.56
CA CYS A 112 2.43 1.96 6.23
C CYS A 112 2.54 1.74 7.73
N SER A 113 3.43 2.49 8.36
CA SER A 113 3.70 2.37 9.79
C SER A 113 4.29 3.66 10.35
N GLY A 114 4.59 3.68 11.65
CA GLY A 114 5.28 4.81 12.25
C GLY A 114 5.50 4.67 13.73
N TYR A 115 5.68 5.81 14.37
CA TYR A 115 5.80 5.92 15.82
C TYR A 115 5.40 7.31 16.31
N PHE A 116 5.15 7.42 17.61
CA PHE A 116 4.90 8.71 18.25
C PHE A 116 6.21 9.37 18.73
N ASP A 117 6.33 10.66 18.44
CA ASP A 117 7.44 11.50 18.86
C ASP A 117 6.95 12.76 19.58
N THR A 118 7.58 13.11 20.71
CA THR A 118 7.10 14.16 21.61
C THR A 118 7.56 15.54 21.15
N TRP A 119 6.71 16.36 20.49
CA TRP A 119 7.05 17.75 20.15
C TRP A 119 7.30 18.61 21.41
N ASN A 120 6.42 18.49 22.41
CA ASN A 120 6.57 19.07 23.74
C ASN A 120 5.73 18.25 24.75
N LYS A 121 5.74 18.65 26.03
CA LYS A 121 5.02 17.94 27.11
C LYS A 121 3.52 17.68 26.87
N ASP A 122 2.87 18.49 26.03
CA ASP A 122 1.42 18.44 25.78
C ASP A 122 1.11 18.04 24.33
N THR A 123 2.11 17.72 23.51
CA THR A 123 1.94 17.49 22.07
C THR A 123 2.84 16.37 21.58
N GLN A 124 2.22 15.33 21.04
CA GLN A 124 2.87 14.27 20.28
C GLN A 124 2.59 14.44 18.79
N LEU A 125 3.55 14.00 17.98
CA LEU A 125 3.47 13.92 16.53
C LEU A 125 3.60 12.46 16.13
N PHE A 126 3.05 12.12 14.97
CA PHE A 126 3.19 10.79 14.40
C PHE A 126 4.20 10.83 13.26
N VAL A 127 5.31 10.12 13.38
CA VAL A 127 6.35 10.01 12.35
C VAL A 127 6.03 8.79 11.51
N ALA A 128 5.65 9.02 10.25
CA ALA A 128 5.16 7.95 9.38
C ALA A 128 6.19 7.52 8.33
N PHE A 129 6.12 6.24 8.00
CA PHE A 129 6.93 5.56 6.99
C PHE A 129 6.04 4.74 6.09
N GLU A 130 6.49 4.54 4.86
CA GLU A 130 5.88 3.60 3.93
C GLU A 130 6.94 2.83 3.15
N GLY A 131 6.60 1.66 2.64
CA GLY A 131 7.49 0.93 1.75
C GLY A 131 6.90 -0.37 1.22
N PRO A 132 7.45 -0.90 0.12
CA PRO A 132 7.05 -2.20 -0.38
C PRO A 132 7.57 -3.33 0.52
N SER A 133 6.86 -4.45 0.52
CA SER A 133 7.38 -5.70 1.07
C SER A 133 8.57 -6.20 0.23
N LEU A 134 9.61 -6.67 0.92
CA LEU A 134 10.75 -7.41 0.36
C LEU A 134 10.64 -8.92 0.68
N GLY A 135 9.45 -9.39 1.05
CA GLY A 135 9.24 -10.76 1.52
C GLY A 135 10.04 -11.04 2.79
N GLN A 136 10.93 -12.04 2.75
CA GLN A 136 11.78 -12.40 3.89
C GLN A 136 12.74 -11.26 4.33
N GLY A 137 12.97 -10.27 3.47
CA GLY A 137 13.75 -9.07 3.80
C GLY A 137 13.01 -8.03 4.65
N GLY A 138 11.75 -8.28 5.01
CA GLY A 138 10.90 -7.32 5.72
C GLY A 138 10.32 -6.27 4.78
N ILE A 139 10.18 -5.03 5.27
CA ILE A 139 9.63 -3.90 4.51
C ILE A 139 10.74 -2.88 4.32
N ASN A 140 10.89 -2.39 3.09
CA ASN A 140 11.87 -1.34 2.77
C ASN A 140 11.29 0.04 3.10
N TYR A 141 11.15 0.33 4.39
CA TYR A 141 10.55 1.59 4.83
C TYR A 141 11.36 2.81 4.40
N GLN A 142 10.65 3.81 3.93
CA GLN A 142 11.13 5.16 3.67
C GLN A 142 10.33 6.14 4.50
N PHE A 143 10.99 7.21 4.94
CA PHE A 143 10.31 8.30 5.64
C PHE A 143 9.28 8.96 4.70
N GLU A 144 8.02 9.00 5.14
CA GLU A 144 6.95 9.65 4.41
C GLU A 144 6.79 11.09 4.87
N ARG A 145 6.33 11.29 6.12
CA ARG A 145 5.92 12.59 6.64
C ARG A 145 5.69 12.54 8.15
N ILE A 146 5.82 13.69 8.81
CA ILE A 146 5.36 13.90 10.19
C ILE A 146 3.92 14.44 10.18
N PHE A 147 3.04 13.77 10.91
CA PHE A 147 1.64 14.11 11.06
C PHE A 147 1.32 14.62 12.47
N ARG A 148 0.22 15.37 12.57
CA ARG A 148 -0.30 15.86 13.85
C ARG A 148 -0.89 14.74 14.71
N SER A 149 -1.34 13.64 14.10
CA SER A 149 -1.85 12.45 14.79
C SER A 149 -1.74 11.21 13.91
N LYS A 150 -2.00 10.03 14.50
CA LYS A 150 -2.06 8.74 13.79
C LYS A 150 -3.21 8.71 12.77
N GLU A 151 -4.36 9.26 13.13
CA GLU A 151 -5.53 9.34 12.26
C GLU A 151 -5.24 10.19 11.01
N ALA A 152 -4.53 11.30 11.17
CA ALA A 152 -4.12 12.12 10.03
C ALA A 152 -3.14 11.38 9.10
N ALA A 153 -2.30 10.49 9.64
CA ALA A 153 -1.43 9.64 8.84
C ALA A 153 -2.24 8.57 8.07
N ILE A 154 -3.19 7.91 8.74
CA ILE A 154 -4.07 6.91 8.13
C ILE A 154 -4.89 7.53 6.99
N GLU A 155 -5.52 8.68 7.19
CA GLU A 155 -6.29 9.36 6.13
C GLU A 155 -5.41 9.76 4.95
N HIS A 156 -4.17 10.17 5.21
CA HIS A 156 -3.19 10.43 4.15
C HIS A 156 -2.91 9.16 3.34
N PHE A 157 -2.58 8.04 3.99
CA PHE A 157 -2.27 6.79 3.28
C PHE A 157 -3.48 6.20 2.55
N LYS A 158 -4.68 6.27 3.14
CA LYS A 158 -5.94 5.90 2.47
C LYS A 158 -6.18 6.67 1.18
N SER A 159 -5.66 7.90 1.09
CA SER A 159 -5.78 8.72 -0.12
C SER A 159 -4.72 8.43 -1.20
N LYS A 160 -3.70 7.62 -0.89
CA LYS A 160 -2.59 7.32 -1.82
C LYS A 160 -2.85 6.13 -2.74
N GLY A 161 -3.64 5.16 -2.29
CA GLY A 161 -3.99 3.97 -3.05
C GLY A 161 -5.48 3.90 -3.36
N ASP A 162 -5.82 3.04 -4.30
CA ASP A 162 -7.21 2.74 -4.67
C ASP A 162 -7.89 1.85 -3.61
N HIS A 163 -7.10 1.05 -2.91
CA HIS A 163 -7.56 0.14 -1.87
C HIS A 163 -6.70 0.24 -0.62
N TRP A 164 -7.34 0.19 0.54
CA TRP A 164 -6.70 0.22 1.85
C TRP A 164 -7.08 -1.01 2.67
N VAL A 165 -6.10 -1.57 3.37
CA VAL A 165 -6.24 -2.68 4.30
C VAL A 165 -5.69 -2.26 5.65
N ASP A 166 -6.53 -2.26 6.70
CA ASP A 166 -6.15 -1.77 8.04
C ASP A 166 -5.16 -2.70 8.77
N GLU A 167 -5.16 -4.02 8.50
CA GLU A 167 -4.31 -4.98 9.23
C GLU A 167 -3.69 -6.03 8.29
N TYR A 168 -2.36 -6.16 8.37
CA TYR A 168 -1.63 -7.38 8.01
C TYR A 168 -1.05 -7.95 9.31
N LEU A 169 -1.64 -9.03 9.82
CA LEU A 169 -1.14 -9.85 10.94
C LEU A 169 -0.38 -11.06 10.40
#